data_AF-A0A7G2CPR6-F1
#
_entry.id   AF-A0A7G2CPR6-F1
#
_cell.length_a   1.000
_cell.length_b   1.000
_cell.length_c   1.000
_cell.angle_alpha   90.00
_cell.angle_beta   90.00
_cell.angle_gamma   90.00
#
_symmetry.space_group_name_H-M   'P 1'
#
loop_
_entity.id
_entity.type
_entity.pdbx_description
1 polymer ?
#
loop_
_entity_poly.entity_id
_entity_poly.type
_entity_poly.pdbx_seq_one_letter_code
_entity_poly.pdbx_strand_id
1 'polypeptide(L)'
;MFECPDWFTLYNPNITNGTYEHFLKVSTMPSHRDYFVYGTYAPRASDGEWVFTEDPDRTYTFIDYGPFYAAKSFWDPFQKKRFLWGWTNEELTDAQRIAQGWSGIQNILRGMEYDATEKKLKSFPIPETKALRKVKLVERFGVSVGQSAVSIVTAGTNATRYHEIIASFRVSNPSVFSPTATYTDATAPEIGVMIRTNADRTRHTNVSVRMPAGGPAAISGMAENEDWPYFSRFLGPSAANCSAQCKKVRVCESWTYNAFVSTCSMYWLTNNYTAQGDSTSGTVREPLLYFNRYSSGTIGEIRPLSGRAPLRQTAPDTFELRIFVDDSVIEIFKDGGLETLTGRLYIPDGEEQTGISLYARNMGSATVTANVTVFTLDSIWDIPANNAVRNLTDASYDLLAKVLKV
;
A
#
# COMPACT_ATOMS: atom_id res chain seq x y z
N MET A 1 -16.25 -17.05 -0.17
CA MET A 1 -15.82 -17.53 -1.49
C MET A 1 -14.37 -17.12 -1.68
N PHE A 2 -13.51 -18.04 -2.14
CA PHE A 2 -12.20 -17.67 -2.68
C PHE A 2 -12.35 -17.45 -4.17
N GLU A 3 -11.98 -16.24 -4.63
CA GLU A 3 -12.04 -15.87 -6.03
C GLU A 3 -10.65 -15.75 -6.63
N CYS A 4 -10.60 -15.83 -7.96
CA CYS A 4 -9.41 -15.64 -8.78
C CYS A 4 -8.14 -16.27 -8.16
N PRO A 5 -8.18 -17.55 -7.73
CA PRO A 5 -7.02 -18.16 -7.12
C PRO A 5 -5.87 -18.20 -8.11
N ASP A 6 -4.66 -18.15 -7.57
CA ASP A 6 -3.44 -18.34 -8.32
C ASP A 6 -2.46 -19.13 -7.45
N TRP A 7 -1.67 -20.00 -8.07
CA TRP A 7 -0.72 -20.86 -7.38
C TRP A 7 0.57 -20.91 -8.18
N PHE A 8 1.66 -20.59 -7.50
CA PHE A 8 2.93 -20.40 -8.17
C PHE A 8 4.12 -20.67 -7.27
N THR A 9 5.30 -20.68 -7.88
CA THR A 9 6.58 -20.74 -7.19
C THR A 9 7.40 -19.48 -7.39
N LEU A 10 8.19 -19.14 -6.37
CA LEU A 10 9.23 -18.10 -6.43
C LEU A 10 10.50 -18.58 -5.77
N TYR A 11 11.63 -18.06 -6.25
CA TYR A 11 12.94 -18.35 -5.67
C TYR A 11 12.98 -17.86 -4.22
N ASN A 12 13.32 -18.76 -3.30
CA ASN A 12 13.54 -18.47 -1.89
C ASN A 12 14.89 -19.07 -1.46
N PRO A 13 15.93 -18.25 -1.23
CA PRO A 13 17.25 -18.74 -0.86
C PRO A 13 17.32 -19.32 0.56
N ASN A 14 16.29 -19.11 1.40
CA ASN A 14 16.25 -19.64 2.77
C ASN A 14 15.84 -21.12 2.85
N ILE A 15 15.53 -21.77 1.72
CA ILE A 15 15.09 -23.17 1.68
C ILE A 15 16.22 -24.07 1.15
N THR A 16 16.60 -25.07 1.94
CA THR A 16 17.78 -25.94 1.72
C THR A 16 17.59 -27.02 0.66
N ASN A 17 16.36 -27.23 0.15
CA ASN A 17 16.06 -28.30 -0.79
C ASN A 17 15.03 -27.83 -1.83
N GLY A 18 15.49 -27.55 -3.06
CA GLY A 18 14.67 -26.92 -4.09
C GLY A 18 14.49 -25.43 -3.77
N THR A 19 15.29 -24.59 -4.40
CA THR A 19 15.42 -23.13 -4.18
C THR A 19 14.14 -22.32 -4.43
N TYR A 20 12.99 -22.97 -4.54
CA TYR A 20 11.70 -22.40 -4.85
C TYR A 20 10.68 -22.81 -3.80
N GLU A 21 9.92 -21.84 -3.32
CA GLU A 21 8.80 -22.05 -2.42
C GLU A 21 7.47 -21.96 -3.19
N HIS A 22 6.46 -22.70 -2.73
CA HIS A 22 5.09 -22.61 -3.24
C HIS A 22 4.29 -21.56 -2.49
N PHE A 23 3.51 -20.77 -3.24
CA PHE A 23 2.63 -19.75 -2.71
C PHE A 23 1.24 -19.92 -3.29
N LEU A 24 0.23 -19.71 -2.45
CA LEU A 24 -1.16 -19.59 -2.88
C LEU A 24 -1.54 -18.12 -2.80
N LYS A 25 -2.25 -17.64 -3.81
CA LYS A 25 -2.87 -16.33 -3.82
C LYS A 25 -4.39 -16.51 -3.90
N VAL A 26 -5.11 -15.75 -3.09
CA VAL A 26 -6.58 -15.75 -3.08
C VAL A 26 -7.13 -14.33 -3.03
N SER A 27 -8.31 -14.14 -3.61
CA SER A 27 -9.11 -12.92 -3.48
C SER A 27 -10.34 -13.20 -2.60
N THR A 28 -10.74 -12.25 -1.75
CA THR A 28 -11.98 -12.38 -0.98
C THR A 28 -12.91 -11.17 -1.14
N MET A 29 -14.13 -11.43 -1.60
CA MET A 29 -15.16 -10.40 -1.79
C MET A 29 -15.42 -9.53 -0.56
N PRO A 30 -15.50 -10.07 0.68
CA PRO A 30 -15.78 -9.21 1.85
C PRO A 30 -14.73 -8.13 2.08
N SER A 31 -13.47 -8.39 1.69
CA SER A 31 -12.37 -7.44 1.87
C SER A 31 -12.03 -6.63 0.62
N HIS A 32 -12.48 -7.07 -0.57
CA HIS A 32 -12.04 -6.56 -1.87
C HIS A 32 -10.51 -6.44 -1.97
N ARG A 33 -9.81 -7.40 -1.36
CA ARG A 33 -8.34 -7.46 -1.29
C ARG A 33 -7.83 -8.84 -1.63
N ASP A 34 -6.57 -8.86 -2.01
CA ASP A 34 -5.84 -10.04 -2.40
C ASP A 34 -4.74 -10.39 -1.40
N TYR A 35 -4.60 -11.69 -1.13
CA TYR A 35 -3.73 -12.25 -0.11
C TYR A 35 -2.72 -13.18 -0.75
N PHE A 36 -1.47 -13.08 -0.32
CA PHE A 36 -0.49 -14.16 -0.42
C PHE A 36 -0.56 -15.03 0.83
N VAL A 37 -0.62 -16.33 0.61
CA VAL A 37 -0.59 -17.38 1.63
C VAL A 37 0.71 -18.15 1.46
N TYR A 38 1.48 -18.21 2.53
CA TYR A 38 2.76 -18.93 2.61
C TYR A 38 2.47 -20.39 2.97
N GLY A 39 3.27 -21.31 2.47
CA GLY A 39 3.02 -22.72 2.74
C GLY A 39 3.91 -23.67 1.98
N THR A 40 3.53 -24.94 2.05
CA THR A 40 4.24 -26.03 1.39
C THR A 40 3.27 -26.80 0.50
N TYR A 41 3.76 -27.26 -0.65
CA TYR A 41 3.02 -28.16 -1.52
C TYR A 41 3.73 -29.51 -1.54
N ALA A 42 3.11 -30.51 -0.94
CA ALA A 42 3.70 -31.82 -0.73
C ALA A 42 2.63 -32.92 -0.72
N PRO A 43 2.98 -34.19 -1.00
CA PRO A 43 2.06 -35.30 -0.84
C PRO A 43 1.68 -35.47 0.64
N ARG A 44 0.38 -35.53 0.91
CA ARG A 44 -0.19 -35.78 2.22
C ARG A 44 0.15 -37.21 2.66
N ALA A 45 0.60 -37.37 3.90
CA ALA A 45 1.08 -38.66 4.40
C ALA A 45 0.00 -39.77 4.44
N SER A 46 -1.28 -39.42 4.50
CA SER A 46 -2.38 -40.39 4.63
C SER A 46 -2.68 -41.18 3.36
N ASP A 47 -2.56 -40.54 2.20
CA ASP A 47 -3.04 -41.07 0.90
C ASP A 47 -2.15 -40.68 -0.28
N GLY A 48 -1.12 -39.87 -0.06
CA GLY A 48 -0.20 -39.41 -1.10
C GLY A 48 -0.76 -38.28 -1.98
N GLU A 49 -1.94 -37.73 -1.69
CA GLU A 49 -2.48 -36.61 -2.47
C GLU A 49 -1.65 -35.35 -2.25
N TRP A 50 -1.30 -34.65 -3.33
CA TRP A 50 -0.55 -33.40 -3.21
C TRP A 50 -1.45 -32.26 -2.71
N VAL A 51 -1.09 -31.70 -1.57
CA VAL A 51 -1.88 -30.65 -0.90
C VAL A 51 -1.01 -29.44 -0.62
N PHE A 52 -1.61 -28.25 -0.74
CA PHE A 52 -1.01 -27.03 -0.20
C PHE A 52 -1.39 -26.92 1.27
N THR A 53 -0.39 -26.81 2.14
CA THR A 53 -0.56 -26.62 3.58
C THR A 53 -0.01 -25.25 3.96
N GLU A 54 -0.88 -24.39 4.51
CA GLU A 54 -0.48 -23.06 4.99
C GLU A 54 0.59 -23.17 6.09
N ASP A 55 1.55 -22.25 6.04
CA ASP A 55 2.59 -22.12 7.06
C ASP A 55 1.99 -21.45 8.32
N PRO A 56 1.92 -22.15 9.46
CA PRO A 56 1.31 -21.62 10.68
C PRO A 56 2.13 -20.49 11.33
N ASP A 57 3.40 -20.34 10.99
CA ASP A 57 4.31 -19.32 11.53
C ASP A 57 4.36 -18.07 10.64
N ARG A 58 4.10 -18.21 9.34
CA ARG A 58 4.01 -17.09 8.38
C ARG A 58 2.57 -16.85 7.95
N THR A 59 1.88 -15.96 8.69
CA THR A 59 0.52 -15.56 8.35
C THR A 59 0.45 -14.91 6.98
N TYR A 60 -0.68 -15.06 6.29
CA TYR A 60 -0.94 -14.40 5.02
C TYR A 60 -0.72 -12.87 5.06
N THR A 61 -0.37 -12.32 3.90
CA THR A 61 -0.10 -10.88 3.72
C THR A 61 -0.92 -10.33 2.57
N PHE A 62 -1.37 -9.09 2.68
CA PHE A 62 -1.89 -8.39 1.52
C PHE A 62 -0.81 -8.24 0.45
N ILE A 63 -1.23 -8.36 -0.82
CA ILE A 63 -0.40 -7.94 -1.94
C ILE A 63 -0.24 -6.42 -1.92
N ASP A 64 -1.33 -5.73 -1.62
CA ASP A 64 -1.46 -4.29 -1.62
C ASP A 64 -2.50 -3.85 -0.59
N TYR A 65 -2.25 -2.74 0.11
CA TYR A 65 -3.10 -2.23 1.17
C TYR A 65 -4.32 -1.43 0.71
N GLY A 66 -4.46 -1.24 -0.59
CA GLY A 66 -5.61 -0.62 -1.23
C GLY A 66 -6.64 -1.60 -1.79
N PRO A 67 -7.59 -1.09 -2.58
CA PRO A 67 -8.55 -1.90 -3.33
C PRO A 67 -7.88 -2.53 -4.57
N PHE A 68 -6.92 -3.44 -4.33
CA PHE A 68 -6.24 -4.23 -5.36
C PHE A 68 -6.81 -5.65 -5.34
N TYR A 69 -7.47 -6.03 -6.42
CA TYR A 69 -8.31 -7.22 -6.47
C TYR A 69 -8.11 -8.05 -7.73
N ALA A 70 -8.58 -9.31 -7.68
CA ALA A 70 -8.59 -10.24 -8.80
C ALA A 70 -7.23 -10.43 -9.49
N ALA A 71 -6.14 -10.25 -8.74
CA ALA A 71 -4.78 -10.31 -9.24
C ALA A 71 -4.42 -11.69 -9.79
N LYS A 72 -3.58 -11.71 -10.82
CA LYS A 72 -3.15 -12.93 -11.48
C LYS A 72 -1.72 -12.81 -11.95
N SER A 73 -0.92 -13.79 -11.60
CA SER A 73 0.48 -13.85 -12.00
C SER A 73 0.67 -14.65 -13.28
N PHE A 74 1.79 -14.41 -13.95
CA PHE A 74 2.28 -15.25 -15.02
C PHE A 74 3.81 -15.32 -14.96
N TRP A 75 4.37 -16.38 -15.53
CA TRP A 75 5.81 -16.52 -15.72
C TRP A 75 6.19 -16.00 -17.11
N ASP A 76 7.12 -15.06 -17.16
CA ASP A 76 7.74 -14.66 -18.41
C ASP A 76 8.98 -15.55 -18.69
N PRO A 77 8.95 -16.38 -19.75
CA PRO A 77 10.05 -17.26 -20.08
C PRO A 77 11.29 -16.52 -20.61
N PHE A 78 11.13 -15.29 -21.12
CA PHE A 78 12.24 -14.51 -21.66
C PHE A 78 13.03 -13.83 -20.56
N GLN A 79 12.33 -13.12 -19.67
CA GLN A 79 12.97 -12.47 -18.53
C GLN A 79 13.27 -13.42 -17.37
N LYS A 80 12.68 -14.62 -17.37
CA LYS A 80 12.76 -15.60 -16.28
C LYS A 80 12.32 -14.98 -14.95
N LYS A 81 11.19 -14.27 -14.99
CA LYS A 81 10.60 -13.58 -13.86
C LYS A 81 9.11 -13.86 -13.81
N ARG A 82 8.55 -13.75 -12.61
CA ARG A 82 7.10 -13.76 -12.40
C ARG A 82 6.59 -12.34 -12.30
N PHE A 83 5.52 -12.07 -13.04
CA PHE A 83 4.83 -10.80 -13.01
C PHE A 83 3.41 -10.97 -12.52
N LEU A 84 2.80 -9.87 -12.08
CA LEU A 84 1.48 -9.80 -11.48
C LEU A 84 0.69 -8.64 -12.07
N TRP A 85 -0.49 -8.96 -12.59
CA TRP A 85 -1.55 -7.98 -12.85
C TRP A 85 -2.49 -7.90 -11.65
N GLY A 86 -3.12 -6.75 -11.45
CA GLY A 86 -4.23 -6.60 -10.53
C GLY A 86 -5.14 -5.46 -10.93
N TRP A 87 -6.41 -5.63 -10.62
CA TRP A 87 -7.46 -4.69 -10.95
C TRP A 87 -7.75 -3.79 -9.74
N THR A 88 -8.00 -2.51 -10.00
CA THR A 88 -8.48 -1.57 -8.97
C THR A 88 -9.79 -0.95 -9.43
N ASN A 89 -10.80 -1.04 -8.57
CA ASN A 89 -12.11 -0.44 -8.82
C ASN A 89 -12.10 1.08 -8.62
N GLU A 90 -13.20 1.72 -8.98
CA GLU A 90 -13.44 3.13 -8.67
C GLU A 90 -13.74 3.30 -7.17
N GLU A 91 -13.27 4.40 -6.59
CA GLU A 91 -13.69 4.87 -5.26
C GLU A 91 -14.66 6.05 -5.41
N LEU A 92 -15.61 5.91 -6.33
CA LEU A 92 -16.67 6.87 -6.66
C LEU A 92 -18.05 6.28 -6.38
N THR A 93 -19.04 7.15 -6.21
CA THR A 93 -20.46 6.75 -6.17
C THR A 93 -20.93 6.21 -7.53
N ASP A 94 -22.02 5.44 -7.55
CA ASP A 94 -22.59 4.92 -8.79
C ASP A 94 -22.97 6.03 -9.77
N ALA A 95 -23.54 7.14 -9.30
CA ALA A 95 -23.90 8.27 -10.13
C ALA A 95 -22.67 8.92 -10.80
N GLN A 96 -21.58 9.12 -10.04
CA GLN A 96 -20.32 9.63 -10.58
C GLN A 96 -19.70 8.67 -11.60
N ARG A 97 -19.73 7.37 -11.31
CA ARG A 97 -19.20 6.33 -12.21
C ARG A 97 -19.98 6.23 -13.52
N ILE A 98 -21.31 6.35 -13.46
CA ILE A 98 -22.16 6.42 -14.66
C ILE A 98 -21.85 7.69 -15.46
N ALA A 99 -21.71 8.83 -14.78
CA ALA A 99 -21.43 10.10 -15.42
C ALA A 99 -20.06 10.14 -16.13
N GLN A 100 -19.01 9.51 -15.57
CA GLN A 100 -17.70 9.44 -16.23
C GLN A 100 -17.67 8.46 -17.42
N GLY A 101 -18.62 7.52 -17.52
CA GLY A 101 -18.78 6.61 -18.67
C GLY A 101 -17.81 5.42 -18.74
N TRP A 102 -16.98 5.21 -17.71
CA TRP A 102 -16.06 4.06 -17.60
C TRP A 102 -15.82 3.70 -16.12
N SER A 103 -15.22 2.54 -15.86
CA SER A 103 -14.96 2.09 -14.49
C SER A 103 -13.88 1.01 -14.43
N GLY A 104 -12.92 1.21 -13.54
CA GLY A 104 -11.87 0.23 -13.22
C GLY A 104 -10.63 0.39 -14.09
N ILE A 105 -9.48 0.14 -13.48
CA ILE A 105 -8.17 0.20 -14.13
C ILE A 105 -7.35 -1.05 -13.82
N GLN A 106 -6.42 -1.38 -14.71
CA GLN A 106 -5.33 -2.29 -14.38
C GLN A 106 -4.19 -1.48 -13.80
N ASN A 107 -3.62 -1.98 -12.70
CA ASN A 107 -2.43 -1.40 -12.09
C ASN A 107 -1.21 -1.58 -12.99
N ILE A 108 -0.15 -0.80 -12.74
CA ILE A 108 1.16 -1.04 -13.34
C ILE A 108 1.55 -2.51 -13.12
N LEU A 109 2.02 -3.17 -14.16
CA LEU A 109 2.52 -4.54 -14.06
C LEU A 109 3.62 -4.61 -12.97
N ARG A 110 3.51 -5.60 -12.08
CA ARG A 110 4.45 -5.75 -10.97
C ARG A 110 5.32 -6.98 -11.14
N GLY A 111 6.62 -6.86 -10.88
CA GLY A 111 7.49 -7.99 -10.60
C GLY A 111 7.20 -8.56 -9.21
N MET A 112 7.46 -9.85 -9.03
CA MET A 112 7.30 -10.54 -7.74
C MET A 112 8.61 -11.22 -7.32
N GLU A 113 8.97 -11.04 -6.06
CA GLU A 113 10.16 -11.66 -5.46
C GLU A 113 9.88 -12.01 -3.99
N TYR A 114 10.56 -13.04 -3.48
CA TYR A 114 10.61 -13.30 -2.04
C TYR A 114 11.80 -12.55 -1.43
N ASP A 115 11.53 -11.68 -0.45
CA ASP A 115 12.56 -11.05 0.35
C ASP A 115 12.96 -11.98 1.49
N ALA A 116 14.16 -12.55 1.40
CA ALA A 116 14.68 -13.49 2.39
C ALA A 116 15.04 -12.86 3.73
N THR A 117 15.29 -11.54 3.77
CA THR A 117 15.67 -10.81 4.98
C THR A 117 14.42 -10.49 5.80
N GLU A 118 13.42 -9.90 5.15
CA GLU A 118 12.15 -9.55 5.77
C GLU A 118 11.14 -10.71 5.79
N LYS A 119 11.52 -11.84 5.19
CA LYS A 119 10.76 -13.10 5.11
C LYS A 119 9.35 -12.92 4.53
N LYS A 120 9.21 -12.05 3.53
CA LYS A 120 7.93 -11.64 2.93
C LYS A 120 8.01 -11.62 1.41
N LEU A 121 6.90 -11.90 0.74
CA LEU A 121 6.74 -11.55 -0.67
C LEU A 121 6.65 -10.03 -0.85
N LYS A 122 7.39 -9.51 -1.83
CA LYS A 122 7.29 -8.13 -2.28
C LYS A 122 6.78 -8.07 -3.72
N SER A 123 6.05 -7.01 -4.05
CA SER A 123 5.63 -6.70 -5.42
C SER A 123 6.08 -5.28 -5.78
N PHE A 124 6.69 -5.12 -6.95
CA PHE A 124 7.33 -3.85 -7.33
C PHE A 124 7.06 -3.52 -8.79
N PRO A 125 6.98 -2.23 -9.18
CA PRO A 125 6.75 -1.84 -10.56
C PRO A 125 7.89 -2.38 -11.44
N ILE A 126 7.54 -2.93 -12.61
CA ILE A 126 8.56 -3.47 -13.52
C ILE A 126 9.60 -2.40 -13.91
N PRO A 127 10.89 -2.77 -14.10
CA PRO A 127 11.94 -1.83 -14.51
C PRO A 127 11.64 -1.03 -15.78
N GLU A 128 10.83 -1.59 -16.68
CA GLU A 128 10.47 -1.02 -17.98
C GLU A 128 9.60 0.24 -17.85
N THR A 129 8.95 0.46 -16.70
CA THR A 129 8.31 1.75 -16.37
C THR A 129 9.25 2.94 -16.51
N LYS A 130 10.58 2.73 -16.38
CA LYS A 130 11.59 3.76 -16.61
C LYS A 130 11.57 4.33 -18.03
N ALA A 131 11.09 3.57 -19.02
CA ALA A 131 10.96 4.04 -20.40
C ALA A 131 9.92 5.15 -20.56
N LEU A 132 8.97 5.27 -19.61
CA LEU A 132 7.97 6.35 -19.58
C LEU A 132 8.51 7.65 -19.00
N ARG A 133 9.71 7.66 -18.40
CA ARG A 133 10.29 8.89 -17.84
C ARG A 133 10.62 9.86 -18.96
N LYS A 134 9.95 11.01 -18.96
CA LYS A 134 10.11 12.04 -19.99
C LYS A 134 11.08 13.14 -19.55
N VAL A 135 10.76 13.84 -18.47
CA VAL A 135 11.61 14.92 -17.93
C VAL A 135 11.94 14.61 -16.47
N LYS A 136 13.23 14.61 -16.13
CA LYS A 136 13.65 14.66 -14.72
C LYS A 136 13.46 16.10 -14.21
N LEU A 137 12.33 16.35 -13.54
CA LEU A 137 11.99 17.69 -13.02
C LEU A 137 12.90 18.12 -11.88
N VAL A 138 13.23 17.18 -10.99
CA VAL A 138 14.00 17.46 -9.77
C VAL A 138 14.95 16.32 -9.45
N GLU A 139 16.13 16.68 -8.97
CA GLU A 139 17.06 15.80 -8.27
C GLU A 139 17.70 16.60 -7.14
N ARG A 140 17.40 16.24 -5.89
CA ARG A 140 17.95 16.91 -4.70
C ARG A 140 18.39 15.87 -3.69
N PHE A 141 19.51 16.14 -3.03
CA PHE A 141 20.10 15.29 -2.01
C PHE A 141 20.27 16.05 -0.70
N GLY A 142 20.15 15.35 0.42
CA GLY A 142 20.37 15.93 1.75
C GLY A 142 19.39 17.05 2.12
N VAL A 143 18.16 17.03 1.58
CA VAL A 143 17.13 18.02 1.90
C VAL A 143 16.75 17.85 3.37
N SER A 144 16.92 18.89 4.19
CA SER A 144 16.42 18.88 5.56
C SER A 144 14.90 18.99 5.54
N VAL A 145 14.21 18.02 6.15
CA VAL A 145 12.75 17.94 6.18
C VAL A 145 12.26 18.12 7.60
N GLY A 146 11.25 18.97 7.79
CA GLY A 146 10.66 19.26 9.09
C GLY A 146 9.17 19.57 8.99
N GLN A 147 8.63 20.17 10.05
CA GLN A 147 7.19 20.42 10.16
C GLN A 147 6.70 21.42 9.11
N SER A 148 7.52 22.42 8.79
CA SER A 148 7.34 23.26 7.62
C SER A 148 7.69 22.45 6.38
N ALA A 149 6.68 22.12 5.58
CA ALA A 149 6.88 21.34 4.36
C ALA A 149 7.80 22.07 3.37
N VAL A 150 8.69 21.31 2.74
CA VAL A 150 9.67 21.82 1.77
C VAL A 150 9.14 21.59 0.35
N SER A 151 8.98 22.68 -0.42
CA SER A 151 8.59 22.59 -1.83
C SER A 151 9.69 21.93 -2.67
N ILE A 152 9.33 20.82 -3.32
CA ILE A 152 10.19 20.12 -4.28
C ILE A 152 9.82 20.56 -5.70
N VAL A 153 8.54 20.47 -6.05
CA VAL A 153 7.97 20.96 -7.31
C VAL A 153 6.89 21.98 -6.96
N THR A 154 7.04 23.21 -7.43
CA THR A 154 6.01 24.23 -7.27
C THR A 154 4.81 23.90 -8.15
N ALA A 155 3.60 24.05 -7.62
CA ALA A 155 2.38 23.91 -8.39
C ALA A 155 2.43 24.77 -9.67
N GLY A 156 2.04 24.20 -10.80
CA GLY A 156 2.03 24.86 -12.11
C GLY A 156 3.35 24.83 -12.89
N THR A 157 4.46 24.31 -12.32
CA THR A 157 5.78 24.32 -13.00
C THR A 157 5.76 23.67 -14.40
N ASN A 158 5.04 22.56 -14.58
CA ASN A 158 4.87 21.88 -15.88
C ASN A 158 3.41 21.47 -16.13
N ALA A 159 2.48 21.92 -15.27
CA ALA A 159 1.03 21.60 -15.25
C ALA A 159 0.62 20.12 -15.45
N THR A 160 1.56 19.17 -15.40
CA THR A 160 1.29 17.74 -15.55
C THR A 160 0.81 17.12 -14.25
N ARG A 161 -0.03 16.10 -14.36
CA ARG A 161 -0.51 15.27 -13.24
C ARG A 161 0.16 13.89 -13.22
N TYR A 162 1.08 13.64 -14.14
CA TYR A 162 1.72 12.33 -14.36
C TYR A 162 3.16 12.35 -13.86
N HIS A 163 3.41 11.70 -12.73
CA HIS A 163 4.71 11.72 -12.07
C HIS A 163 5.14 10.36 -11.55
N GLU A 164 6.45 10.12 -11.62
CA GLU A 164 7.13 9.17 -10.75
C GLU A 164 7.97 9.96 -9.74
N ILE A 165 7.74 9.70 -8.46
CA ILE A 165 8.43 10.35 -7.34
C ILE A 165 9.18 9.27 -6.59
N ILE A 166 10.49 9.45 -6.40
CA ILE A 166 11.34 8.57 -5.60
C ILE A 166 11.91 9.41 -4.48
N ALA A 167 11.44 9.17 -3.26
CA ALA A 167 11.86 9.90 -2.06
C ALA A 167 12.41 8.91 -1.02
N SER A 168 13.70 9.04 -0.71
CA SER A 168 14.35 8.29 0.38
C SER A 168 14.55 9.21 1.57
N PHE A 169 14.25 8.71 2.76
CA PHE A 169 14.35 9.45 4.01
C PHE A 169 15.33 8.75 4.96
N ARG A 170 16.12 9.55 5.68
CA ARG A 170 16.95 9.11 6.81
C ARG A 170 16.55 9.87 8.05
N VAL A 171 16.34 9.14 9.15
CA VAL A 171 15.98 9.66 10.46
C VAL A 171 17.16 9.47 11.40
N SER A 172 17.60 10.53 12.09
CA SER A 172 18.78 10.43 12.97
C SER A 172 18.57 9.53 14.19
N ASN A 173 17.32 9.35 14.63
CA ASN A 173 16.94 8.41 15.68
C ASN A 173 15.61 7.71 15.34
N PRO A 174 15.63 6.45 14.88
CA PRO A 174 14.41 5.72 14.50
C PRO A 174 13.49 5.39 15.69
N SER A 175 13.98 5.50 16.93
CA SER A 175 13.17 5.28 18.15
C SER A 175 12.02 6.26 18.31
N VAL A 176 12.00 7.33 17.51
CA VAL A 176 10.85 8.25 17.39
C VAL A 176 9.57 7.49 16.99
N PHE A 177 9.68 6.45 16.17
CA PHE A 177 8.60 5.50 15.88
C PHE A 177 8.47 4.48 17.02
N SER A 178 8.06 4.95 18.19
CA SER A 178 8.10 4.13 19.42
C SER A 178 6.86 3.23 19.55
N PRO A 179 7.05 1.90 19.75
CA PRO A 179 5.93 0.99 19.98
C PRO A 179 5.29 1.16 21.38
N THR A 180 5.96 1.86 22.30
CA THR A 180 5.50 2.04 23.69
C THR A 180 4.93 3.43 23.96
N ALA A 181 4.99 4.34 22.99
CA ALA A 181 4.44 5.68 23.12
C ALA A 181 2.96 5.73 22.72
N THR A 182 2.25 6.68 23.34
CA THR A 182 0.86 7.01 23.04
C THR A 182 0.81 8.24 22.14
N TYR A 183 0.09 8.15 21.03
CA TYR A 183 -0.08 9.24 20.07
C TYR A 183 -1.56 9.53 19.81
N THR A 184 -1.86 10.77 19.42
CA THR A 184 -3.10 11.12 18.72
C THR A 184 -2.79 11.30 17.24
N ASP A 185 -3.81 11.48 16.39
CA ASP A 185 -3.57 11.81 14.98
C ASP A 185 -2.78 13.10 14.77
N ALA A 186 -2.90 14.05 15.70
CA ALA A 186 -2.16 15.30 15.67
C ALA A 186 -0.69 15.12 16.10
N THR A 187 -0.42 14.19 17.03
CA THR A 187 0.92 14.04 17.66
C THR A 187 1.73 12.84 17.16
N ALA A 188 1.16 11.98 16.31
CA ALA A 188 1.88 10.85 15.74
C ALA A 188 3.07 11.31 14.88
N PRO A 189 4.28 10.74 15.10
CA PRO A 189 5.41 10.89 14.19
C PRO A 189 5.03 10.45 12.78
N GLU A 190 5.34 11.30 11.80
CA GLU A 190 5.00 11.06 10.40
C GLU A 190 5.99 11.74 9.47
N ILE A 191 6.47 11.00 8.47
CA ILE A 191 7.39 11.49 7.45
C ILE A 191 6.83 11.09 6.09
N GLY A 192 6.77 12.01 5.14
CA GLY A 192 6.19 11.69 3.85
C GLY A 192 6.33 12.75 2.77
N VAL A 193 5.58 12.49 1.70
CA VAL A 193 5.46 13.31 0.51
C VAL A 193 4.02 13.82 0.42
N MET A 194 3.86 15.13 0.31
CA MET A 194 2.63 15.75 -0.15
C MET A 194 2.65 15.73 -1.69
N ILE A 195 1.69 15.05 -2.30
CA ILE A 195 1.48 15.02 -3.75
C ILE A 195 0.22 15.79 -4.11
N ARG A 196 0.08 16.17 -5.38
CA ARG A 196 -1.07 16.93 -5.90
C ARG A 196 -1.36 18.16 -5.03
N THR A 197 -0.31 18.92 -4.70
CA THR A 197 -0.45 20.11 -3.84
C THR A 197 -0.81 21.34 -4.67
N ASN A 198 -1.70 22.20 -4.18
CA ASN A 198 -1.84 23.55 -4.71
C ASN A 198 -0.71 24.48 -4.21
N ALA A 199 -0.67 25.72 -4.70
CA ALA A 199 0.43 26.66 -4.45
C ALA A 199 0.65 26.99 -2.95
N ASP A 200 -0.42 27.13 -2.17
CA ASP A 200 -0.37 27.40 -0.73
C ASP A 200 -0.38 26.14 0.15
N ARG A 201 -0.47 24.95 -0.47
CA ARG A 201 -0.56 23.63 0.16
C ARG A 201 -1.80 23.42 1.03
N THR A 202 -2.82 24.27 0.95
CA THR A 202 -4.10 24.03 1.63
C THR A 202 -4.86 22.84 1.04
N ARG A 203 -4.59 22.52 -0.23
CA ARG A 203 -5.02 21.30 -0.89
C ARG A 203 -3.84 20.40 -1.19
N HIS A 204 -3.88 19.16 -0.69
CA HIS A 204 -2.82 18.16 -0.87
C HIS A 204 -3.29 16.76 -0.51
N THR A 205 -2.56 15.75 -1.00
CA THR A 205 -2.69 14.35 -0.61
C THR A 205 -1.38 13.88 0.00
N ASN A 206 -1.43 13.20 1.14
CA ASN A 206 -0.24 12.74 1.85
C ASN A 206 0.03 11.26 1.60
N VAL A 207 1.27 10.93 1.25
CA VAL A 207 1.82 9.57 1.23
C VAL A 207 2.95 9.52 2.25
N SER A 208 2.81 8.72 3.30
CA SER A 208 3.72 8.78 4.43
C SER A 208 3.95 7.45 5.15
N VAL A 209 5.01 7.42 5.95
CA VAL A 209 5.21 6.45 7.03
C VAL A 209 4.91 7.16 8.35
N ARG A 210 3.95 6.64 9.12
CA ARG A 210 3.52 7.26 10.39
C ARG A 210 3.24 6.26 11.50
N MET A 211 3.29 6.69 12.76
CA MET A 211 2.71 5.90 13.84
C MET A 211 1.18 5.96 13.83
N PRO A 212 0.49 4.86 14.21
CA PRO A 212 -0.94 4.88 14.49
C PRO A 212 -1.26 5.67 15.76
N ALA A 213 -2.43 6.27 15.80
CA ALA A 213 -2.99 6.82 17.04
C ALA A 213 -3.26 5.71 18.07
N GLY A 214 -3.38 6.09 19.34
CA GLY A 214 -3.48 5.16 20.48
C GLY A 214 -2.14 4.90 21.16
N GLY A 215 -2.16 4.02 22.15
CA GLY A 215 -0.99 3.66 22.97
C GLY A 215 -0.84 2.15 23.15
N PRO A 216 0.18 1.69 23.89
CA PRO A 216 0.42 0.26 24.12
C PRO A 216 -0.63 -0.40 25.01
N ALA A 217 -1.34 0.39 25.83
CA ALA A 217 -2.42 -0.08 26.66
C ALA A 217 -3.72 -0.16 25.84
N ALA A 218 -4.43 -1.28 25.97
CA ALA A 218 -5.75 -1.44 25.40
C ALA A 218 -6.76 -0.53 26.12
N ILE A 219 -7.78 -0.08 25.39
CA ILE A 219 -8.79 0.87 25.86
C ILE A 219 -10.02 0.07 26.27
N SER A 220 -10.29 0.02 27.57
CA SER A 220 -11.48 -0.65 28.14
C SER A 220 -12.74 0.18 27.93
N GLY A 221 -13.89 -0.51 27.84
CA GLY A 221 -15.20 0.13 27.66
C GLY A 221 -15.43 0.69 26.25
N MET A 222 -14.60 0.30 25.29
CA MET A 222 -14.62 0.78 23.92
C MET A 222 -14.59 -0.39 22.94
N ALA A 223 -15.34 -0.24 21.86
CA ALA A 223 -15.32 -1.12 20.69
C ALA A 223 -15.01 -0.30 19.44
N GLU A 224 -14.32 -0.90 18.48
CA GLU A 224 -14.21 -0.29 17.15
C GLU A 224 -15.57 -0.25 16.46
N ASN A 225 -15.89 0.89 15.87
CA ASN A 225 -17.04 1.03 15.00
C ASN A 225 -16.82 0.15 13.77
N GLU A 226 -17.81 -0.67 13.42
CA GLU A 226 -17.74 -1.57 12.26
C GLU A 226 -18.05 -0.84 10.94
N ASP A 227 -17.69 0.45 10.83
CA ASP A 227 -17.71 1.20 9.56
C ASP A 227 -16.94 0.45 8.47
N TRP A 228 -15.86 -0.22 8.88
CA TRP A 228 -15.23 -1.32 8.15
C TRP A 228 -15.40 -2.62 8.93
N PRO A 229 -15.88 -3.70 8.28
CA PRO A 229 -16.06 -4.97 8.96
C PRO A 229 -14.71 -5.56 9.34
N TYR A 230 -14.71 -6.36 10.40
CA TYR A 230 -13.58 -7.23 10.72
C TYR A 230 -13.33 -8.23 9.57
N PHE A 231 -12.07 -8.61 9.31
CA PHE A 231 -11.80 -9.76 8.40
C PHE A 231 -11.93 -11.08 9.12
N SER A 232 -11.67 -11.10 10.42
CA SER A 232 -11.61 -12.31 11.21
C SER A 232 -12.22 -12.07 12.56
N ARG A 233 -13.02 -13.05 13.00
CA ARG A 233 -13.58 -13.11 14.34
C ARG A 233 -13.47 -14.52 14.87
N PHE A 234 -12.98 -14.66 16.10
CA PHE A 234 -12.76 -15.96 16.75
C PHE A 234 -13.07 -15.87 18.25
N LEU A 235 -13.27 -17.03 18.87
CA LEU A 235 -13.41 -17.11 20.33
C LEU A 235 -12.03 -16.97 20.97
N GLY A 236 -11.94 -16.13 21.99
CA GLY A 236 -10.69 -15.90 22.73
C GLY A 236 -10.97 -15.62 24.20
N PRO A 237 -10.06 -15.98 25.12
CA PRO A 237 -10.30 -15.86 26.55
C PRO A 237 -10.08 -14.45 27.12
N SER A 238 -9.43 -13.54 26.38
CA SER A 238 -9.05 -12.22 26.90
C SER A 238 -8.63 -11.22 25.82
N ALA A 239 -8.62 -9.94 26.19
CA ALA A 239 -8.02 -8.86 25.41
C ALA A 239 -6.53 -9.09 25.12
N ALA A 240 -5.78 -9.68 26.05
CA ALA A 240 -4.37 -10.02 25.83
C ALA A 240 -4.20 -11.09 24.75
N ASN A 241 -5.07 -12.10 24.71
CA ASN A 241 -5.10 -13.08 23.63
C ASN A 241 -5.43 -12.42 22.29
N CYS A 242 -6.45 -11.55 22.25
CA CYS A 242 -6.83 -10.78 21.07
C CYS A 242 -5.64 -9.98 20.50
N SER A 243 -4.97 -9.22 21.38
CA SER A 243 -3.78 -8.44 21.04
C SER A 243 -2.65 -9.29 20.48
N ALA A 244 -2.36 -10.44 21.12
CA ALA A 244 -1.30 -11.33 20.68
C ALA A 244 -1.57 -11.92 19.29
N GLN A 245 -2.83 -12.30 19.01
CA GLN A 245 -3.21 -12.80 17.70
C GLN A 245 -3.13 -11.71 16.63
N CYS A 246 -3.62 -10.49 16.91
CA CYS A 246 -3.52 -9.38 15.96
C CYS A 246 -2.06 -9.01 15.66
N LYS A 247 -1.16 -9.05 16.65
CA LYS A 247 0.28 -8.85 16.43
C LYS A 247 0.87 -9.91 15.49
N LYS A 248 0.45 -11.18 15.64
CA LYS A 248 0.88 -12.30 14.80
C LYS A 248 0.38 -12.14 13.35
N VAL A 249 -0.88 -11.78 13.16
CA VAL A 249 -1.49 -11.65 11.83
C VAL A 249 -1.03 -10.36 11.15
N ARG A 250 -0.24 -10.51 10.08
CA ARG A 250 0.44 -9.37 9.43
C ARG A 250 -0.49 -8.29 8.88
N VAL A 251 -1.71 -8.67 8.50
CA VAL A 251 -2.73 -7.74 7.99
C VAL A 251 -3.53 -7.03 9.07
N CYS A 252 -3.41 -7.43 10.34
CA CYS A 252 -4.18 -6.84 11.43
C CYS A 252 -3.54 -5.55 11.93
N GLU A 253 -4.28 -4.44 11.88
CA GLU A 253 -3.86 -3.15 12.42
C GLU A 253 -4.44 -2.89 13.80
N SER A 254 -5.65 -3.39 14.06
CA SER A 254 -6.37 -3.17 15.31
C SER A 254 -7.39 -4.27 15.60
N TRP A 255 -7.92 -4.27 16.81
CA TRP A 255 -8.74 -5.36 17.32
C TRP A 255 -9.68 -4.89 18.42
N THR A 256 -10.78 -5.63 18.59
CA THR A 256 -11.73 -5.47 19.69
C THR A 256 -12.01 -6.84 20.32
N TYR A 257 -11.83 -6.94 21.64
CA TYR A 257 -12.26 -8.07 22.45
C TYR A 257 -13.56 -7.74 23.15
N ASN A 258 -14.57 -8.59 23.03
CA ASN A 258 -15.83 -8.49 23.78
C ASN A 258 -15.86 -9.58 24.85
N ALA A 259 -15.89 -9.19 26.12
CA ALA A 259 -15.84 -10.09 27.27
C ALA A 259 -17.16 -10.83 27.50
N PHE A 260 -18.31 -10.23 27.16
CA PHE A 260 -19.63 -10.84 27.33
C PHE A 260 -19.80 -12.10 26.49
N VAL A 261 -19.32 -12.08 25.23
CA VAL A 261 -19.36 -13.25 24.33
C VAL A 261 -18.00 -13.93 24.14
N SER A 262 -16.94 -13.46 24.79
CA SER A 262 -15.57 -13.97 24.64
C SER A 262 -15.09 -14.03 23.18
N THR A 263 -15.37 -12.96 22.42
CA THR A 263 -15.01 -12.90 20.98
C THR A 263 -13.95 -11.84 20.71
N CYS A 264 -13.02 -12.17 19.83
CA CYS A 264 -11.98 -11.31 19.29
C CYS A 264 -12.31 -10.95 17.84
N SER A 265 -12.51 -9.67 17.54
CA SER A 265 -12.66 -9.13 16.19
C SER A 265 -11.36 -8.45 15.76
N MET A 266 -10.89 -8.73 14.54
CA MET A 266 -9.66 -8.17 13.97
C MET A 266 -9.94 -7.29 12.75
N TYR A 267 -9.27 -6.15 12.67
CA TYR A 267 -9.45 -5.16 11.62
C TYR A 267 -8.13 -4.89 10.90
N TRP A 268 -8.21 -4.63 9.60
CA TRP A 268 -7.06 -4.27 8.77
C TRP A 268 -6.84 -2.75 8.68
N LEU A 269 -7.62 -1.98 9.43
CA LEU A 269 -7.56 -0.51 9.56
C LEU A 269 -7.94 -0.17 10.99
N THR A 270 -7.52 1.00 11.48
CA THR A 270 -8.01 1.55 12.75
C THR A 270 -9.34 2.28 12.54
N ASN A 271 -10.42 1.82 13.19
CA ASN A 271 -11.71 2.51 13.18
C ASN A 271 -11.84 3.50 14.35
N ASN A 272 -12.85 4.36 14.26
CA ASN A 272 -13.28 5.17 15.40
C ASN A 272 -13.86 4.26 16.50
N TYR A 273 -13.70 4.66 17.77
CA TYR A 273 -14.27 3.91 18.88
C TYR A 273 -15.68 4.37 19.24
N THR A 274 -16.50 3.41 19.68
CA THR A 274 -17.80 3.64 20.30
C THR A 274 -17.81 3.03 21.70
N ALA A 275 -18.54 3.65 22.63
CA ALA A 275 -18.61 3.19 24.00
C ALA A 275 -19.37 1.86 24.09
N GLN A 276 -18.73 0.82 24.64
CA GLN A 276 -19.31 -0.49 24.88
C GLN A 276 -18.64 -1.14 26.09
N GLY A 277 -19.36 -1.24 27.21
CA GLY A 277 -18.79 -1.56 28.53
C GLY A 277 -18.02 -2.89 28.61
N ASP A 278 -18.50 -3.92 27.90
CA ASP A 278 -17.86 -5.25 27.88
C ASP A 278 -16.74 -5.38 26.85
N SER A 279 -16.42 -4.31 26.13
CA SER A 279 -15.42 -4.33 25.06
C SER A 279 -14.10 -3.71 25.48
N THR A 280 -13.01 -4.21 24.89
CA THR A 280 -11.67 -3.66 25.04
C THR A 280 -11.00 -3.68 23.68
N SER A 281 -10.51 -2.53 23.22
CA SER A 281 -9.89 -2.41 21.90
C SER A 281 -8.44 -1.97 21.96
N GLY A 282 -7.68 -2.25 20.90
CA GLY A 282 -6.30 -1.80 20.81
C GLY A 282 -5.78 -1.80 19.38
N THR A 283 -4.62 -1.17 19.19
CA THR A 283 -3.93 -1.07 17.90
C THR A 283 -2.56 -1.74 17.97
N VAL A 284 -2.12 -2.34 16.87
CA VAL A 284 -0.74 -2.82 16.73
C VAL A 284 0.18 -1.61 16.62
N ARG A 285 1.24 -1.59 17.43
CA ARG A 285 2.12 -0.43 17.60
C ARG A 285 3.32 -0.49 16.66
N GLU A 286 3.05 -0.47 15.36
CA GLU A 286 4.04 -0.41 14.30
C GLU A 286 3.75 0.78 13.36
N PRO A 287 4.75 1.34 12.66
CA PRO A 287 4.48 2.33 11.64
C PRO A 287 3.53 1.80 10.56
N LEU A 288 2.76 2.70 9.95
CA LEU A 288 1.84 2.44 8.85
C LEU A 288 2.33 3.13 7.58
N LEU A 289 2.18 2.47 6.44
CA LEU A 289 2.16 3.13 5.13
C LEU A 289 0.79 3.77 5.02
N TYR A 290 0.74 5.08 4.87
CA TYR A 290 -0.47 5.86 5.04
C TYR A 290 -0.72 6.74 3.83
N PHE A 291 -1.91 6.60 3.27
CA PHE A 291 -2.38 7.39 2.14
C PHE A 291 -3.59 8.21 2.55
N ASN A 292 -3.39 9.51 2.78
CA ASN A 292 -4.39 10.39 3.35
C ASN A 292 -4.86 11.44 2.35
N ARG A 293 -6.18 11.47 2.16
CA ARG A 293 -6.87 12.28 1.15
C ARG A 293 -7.73 13.40 1.75
N TYR A 294 -7.79 13.57 3.08
CA TYR A 294 -8.69 14.52 3.73
C TYR A 294 -8.56 15.97 3.20
N SER A 295 -7.34 16.40 2.92
CA SER A 295 -7.07 17.76 2.43
C SER A 295 -7.04 17.88 0.90
N SER A 296 -7.27 16.79 0.17
CA SER A 296 -7.09 16.78 -1.29
C SER A 296 -8.18 17.53 -2.07
N GLY A 297 -9.37 17.66 -1.46
CA GLY A 297 -10.56 18.10 -2.20
C GLY A 297 -11.11 17.04 -3.16
N THR A 298 -10.74 15.77 -2.98
CA THR A 298 -11.27 14.67 -3.80
C THR A 298 -12.79 14.56 -3.69
N ILE A 299 -13.44 14.24 -4.82
CA ILE A 299 -14.88 13.91 -4.86
C ILE A 299 -15.17 12.41 -4.68
N GLY A 300 -14.12 11.58 -4.61
CA GLY A 300 -14.22 10.16 -4.28
C GLY A 300 -14.07 9.90 -2.78
N GLU A 301 -13.60 8.70 -2.44
CA GLU A 301 -13.30 8.34 -1.05
C GLU A 301 -12.26 9.28 -0.41
N ILE A 302 -12.62 9.84 0.75
CA ILE A 302 -11.78 10.76 1.51
C ILE A 302 -11.01 10.05 2.62
N ARG A 303 -11.52 8.89 3.07
CA ARG A 303 -10.92 8.12 4.16
C ARG A 303 -9.53 7.64 3.76
N PRO A 304 -8.59 7.63 4.72
CA PRO A 304 -7.24 7.18 4.46
C PRO A 304 -7.24 5.68 4.20
N LEU A 305 -6.26 5.24 3.40
CA LEU A 305 -5.88 3.84 3.31
C LEU A 305 -4.59 3.65 4.10
N SER A 306 -4.48 2.50 4.77
CA SER A 306 -3.28 2.14 5.50
C SER A 306 -2.96 0.65 5.46
N GLY A 307 -1.70 0.36 5.76
CA GLY A 307 -1.20 -0.97 6.06
C GLY A 307 0.02 -0.89 6.98
N ARG A 308 0.24 -1.91 7.81
CA ARG A 308 1.45 -2.00 8.63
C ARG A 308 2.71 -1.90 7.78
N ALA A 309 3.62 -0.99 8.09
CA ALA A 309 4.85 -0.75 7.32
C ALA A 309 6.06 -0.54 8.23
N PRO A 310 6.54 -1.60 8.91
CA PRO A 310 7.69 -1.52 9.79
C PRO A 310 8.93 -1.03 9.03
N LEU A 311 9.87 -0.48 9.78
CA LEU A 311 11.18 -0.12 9.27
C LEU A 311 11.99 -1.41 9.05
N ARG A 312 12.85 -1.42 8.03
CA ARG A 312 13.65 -2.60 7.69
C ARG A 312 14.60 -2.98 8.82
N GLN A 313 14.81 -4.28 9.02
CA GLN A 313 15.67 -4.78 10.09
C GLN A 313 17.14 -4.35 9.91
N THR A 314 17.61 -4.34 8.66
CA THR A 314 19.01 -4.04 8.32
C THR A 314 19.30 -2.54 8.16
N ALA A 315 18.25 -1.71 8.07
CA ALA A 315 18.38 -0.27 7.87
C ALA A 315 17.20 0.49 8.52
N PRO A 316 17.02 0.36 9.86
CA PRO A 316 15.85 0.89 10.55
C PRO A 316 15.79 2.42 10.57
N ASP A 317 16.89 3.10 10.27
CA ASP A 317 16.97 4.56 10.21
C ASP A 317 16.62 5.13 8.82
N THR A 318 16.31 4.28 7.84
CA THR A 318 15.99 4.71 6.47
C THR A 318 14.80 3.99 5.87
N PHE A 319 14.06 4.69 5.01
CA PHE A 319 13.06 4.08 4.14
C PHE A 319 12.92 4.87 2.83
N GLU A 320 12.43 4.21 1.79
CA GLU A 320 12.11 4.83 0.50
C GLU A 320 10.60 4.74 0.21
N LEU A 321 10.05 5.82 -0.36
CA LEU A 321 8.75 5.85 -0.99
C LEU A 321 8.92 6.11 -2.50
N ARG A 322 8.50 5.15 -3.32
CA ARG A 322 8.35 5.31 -4.76
C ARG A 322 6.87 5.42 -5.10
N ILE A 323 6.46 6.55 -5.65
CA ILE A 323 5.05 6.92 -5.84
C ILE A 323 4.83 7.20 -7.32
N PHE A 324 3.86 6.52 -7.92
CA PHE A 324 3.33 6.84 -9.24
C PHE A 324 2.04 7.62 -9.06
N VAL A 325 1.98 8.79 -9.69
CA VAL A 325 0.78 9.62 -9.77
C VAL A 325 0.37 9.58 -11.24
N ASP A 326 -0.74 8.92 -11.54
CA ASP A 326 -1.31 8.84 -12.88
C ASP A 326 -2.75 9.37 -12.85
N ASP A 327 -2.83 10.71 -12.82
CA ASP A 327 -4.05 11.48 -12.59
C ASP A 327 -4.89 10.97 -11.41
N SER A 328 -5.83 10.05 -11.67
CA SER A 328 -6.74 9.48 -10.65
C SER A 328 -6.24 8.23 -9.94
N VAL A 329 -5.08 7.70 -10.32
CA VAL A 329 -4.50 6.48 -9.72
C VAL A 329 -3.18 6.83 -9.03
N ILE A 330 -3.06 6.43 -7.77
CA ILE A 330 -1.85 6.58 -6.98
C ILE A 330 -1.35 5.19 -6.58
N GLU A 331 -0.18 4.79 -7.07
CA GLU A 331 0.48 3.52 -6.68
C GLU A 331 1.74 3.83 -5.88
N ILE A 332 1.82 3.27 -4.67
CA ILE A 332 2.86 3.57 -3.69
C ILE A 332 3.62 2.28 -3.36
N PHE A 333 4.94 2.34 -3.46
CA PHE A 333 5.84 1.24 -3.15
C PHE A 333 6.85 1.70 -2.11
N LYS A 334 6.80 1.14 -0.91
CA LYS A 334 7.78 1.38 0.14
C LYS A 334 8.89 0.33 0.09
N ASP A 335 10.12 0.77 0.23
CA ASP A 335 11.33 -0.06 0.31
C ASP A 335 11.40 -1.13 -0.80
N GLY A 336 11.26 -0.69 -2.05
CA GLY A 336 11.32 -1.60 -3.20
C GLY A 336 10.13 -2.56 -3.31
N GLY A 337 8.97 -2.20 -2.73
CA GLY A 337 7.74 -2.96 -2.85
C GLY A 337 7.49 -3.98 -1.73
N LEU A 338 8.26 -3.91 -0.64
CA LEU A 338 7.98 -4.69 0.57
C LEU A 338 6.59 -4.38 1.12
N GLU A 339 6.18 -3.12 1.02
CA GLU A 339 4.84 -2.67 1.34
C GLU A 339 4.30 -1.85 0.17
N THR A 340 3.09 -2.16 -0.28
CA THR A 340 2.46 -1.44 -1.39
C THR A 340 1.06 -0.99 -1.04
N LEU A 341 0.67 0.14 -1.61
CA LEU A 341 -0.66 0.71 -1.44
C LEU A 341 -1.07 1.40 -2.73
N THR A 342 -2.23 1.02 -3.23
CA THR A 342 -2.90 1.62 -4.37
C THR A 342 -4.13 2.38 -3.90
N GLY A 343 -4.39 3.56 -4.44
CA GLY A 343 -5.62 4.27 -4.16
C GLY A 343 -6.04 5.16 -5.31
N ARG A 344 -7.30 5.60 -5.27
CA ARG A 344 -7.87 6.52 -6.25
C ARG A 344 -7.96 7.93 -5.70
N LEU A 345 -7.87 8.93 -6.58
CA LEU A 345 -7.87 10.34 -6.22
C LEU A 345 -8.54 11.17 -7.32
N TYR A 346 -9.74 11.69 -7.07
CA TYR A 346 -10.52 12.39 -8.10
C TYR A 346 -10.65 13.86 -7.73
N ILE A 347 -9.81 14.70 -8.33
CA ILE A 347 -9.79 16.14 -8.05
C ILE A 347 -10.34 16.87 -9.29
N PRO A 348 -11.61 17.30 -9.28
CA PRO A 348 -12.15 18.19 -10.31
C PRO A 348 -11.33 19.49 -10.34
N ASP A 349 -11.13 20.04 -11.54
CA ASP A 349 -10.39 21.29 -11.75
C ASP A 349 -9.01 21.29 -11.06
N GLY A 350 -8.38 20.11 -11.01
CA GLY A 350 -7.12 19.88 -10.32
C GLY A 350 -5.87 20.31 -11.09
N GLU A 351 -5.97 21.16 -12.12
CA GLU A 351 -4.86 21.66 -12.94
C GLU A 351 -3.85 22.43 -12.09
N GLU A 352 -4.33 23.11 -11.05
CA GLU A 352 -3.50 23.85 -10.10
C GLU A 352 -2.89 22.95 -9.01
N GLN A 353 -3.35 21.71 -8.87
CA GLN A 353 -2.89 20.74 -7.87
C GLN A 353 -1.82 19.80 -8.45
N THR A 354 -0.68 20.38 -8.82
CA THR A 354 0.46 19.69 -9.46
C THR A 354 1.76 19.76 -8.67
N GLY A 355 1.74 20.41 -7.51
CA GLY A 355 2.92 20.55 -6.65
C GLY A 355 3.26 19.27 -5.88
N ILE A 356 4.53 19.21 -5.45
CA ILE A 356 5.09 18.13 -4.64
C ILE A 356 5.91 18.76 -3.52
N SER A 357 5.67 18.34 -2.28
CA SER A 357 6.44 18.79 -1.11
C SER A 357 6.84 17.63 -0.21
N LEU A 358 7.89 17.78 0.58
CA LEU A 358 8.29 16.82 1.62
C LEU A 358 7.97 17.39 2.99
N TYR A 359 7.60 16.54 3.94
CA TYR A 359 7.35 16.95 5.32
C TYR A 359 7.73 15.87 6.33
N ALA A 360 7.98 16.32 7.56
CA ALA A 360 8.17 15.46 8.72
C ALA A 360 7.58 16.16 9.94
N ARG A 361 6.67 15.51 10.66
CA ARG A 361 6.01 16.10 11.84
C ARG A 361 6.19 15.21 13.06
N ASN A 362 6.18 15.86 14.23
CA ASN A 362 6.27 15.21 15.54
C ASN A 362 7.54 14.36 15.72
N MET A 363 8.68 14.85 15.21
CA MET A 363 9.94 14.12 15.22
C MET A 363 10.72 14.21 16.56
N GLY A 364 10.21 14.96 17.54
CA GLY A 364 10.93 15.23 18.78
C GLY A 364 12.28 15.89 18.49
N SER A 365 13.37 15.31 19.03
CA SER A 365 14.75 15.75 18.74
C SER A 365 15.37 15.08 17.51
N ALA A 366 14.68 14.12 16.87
CA ALA A 366 15.19 13.48 15.67
C ALA A 366 15.13 14.44 14.47
N THR A 367 16.17 14.41 13.64
CA THR A 367 16.24 15.15 12.39
C THR A 367 15.95 14.21 11.23
N VAL A 368 15.37 14.77 10.16
CA VAL A 368 15.03 14.02 8.94
C VAL A 368 15.73 14.65 7.75
N THR A 369 16.43 13.84 6.98
CA THR A 369 17.02 14.24 5.69
C THR A 369 16.43 13.40 4.57
N ALA A 370 16.28 13.98 3.39
CA ALA A 370 15.71 13.28 2.25
C ALA A 370 16.53 13.47 0.97
N ASN A 371 16.58 12.42 0.16
CA ASN A 371 16.95 12.51 -1.26
C ASN A 371 15.70 12.28 -2.09
N VAL A 372 15.46 13.13 -3.08
CA VAL A 372 14.26 13.08 -3.90
C VAL A 372 14.58 13.27 -5.37
N THR A 373 13.98 12.42 -6.20
CA THR A 373 13.97 12.55 -7.66
C THR A 373 12.53 12.52 -8.15
N VAL A 374 12.18 13.43 -9.05
CA VAL A 374 10.85 13.49 -9.67
C VAL A 374 11.00 13.45 -11.18
N PHE A 375 10.28 12.53 -11.82
CA PHE A 375 10.13 12.46 -13.27
C PHE A 375 8.70 12.78 -13.67
N THR A 376 8.51 13.51 -14.76
CA THR A 376 7.24 13.44 -15.50
C THR A 376 7.19 12.12 -16.25
N LEU A 377 5.98 11.58 -16.40
CA LEU A 377 5.73 10.37 -17.17
C LEU A 377 5.04 10.69 -18.49
N ASP A 378 5.38 9.93 -19.52
CA ASP A 378 4.70 9.94 -20.82
C ASP A 378 3.55 8.94 -20.85
N SER A 379 2.64 9.13 -21.81
CA SER A 379 1.52 8.21 -22.04
C SER A 379 2.02 6.86 -22.60
N ILE A 380 1.42 5.78 -22.13
CA ILE A 380 1.59 4.43 -22.71
C ILE A 380 0.86 4.30 -24.06
N TRP A 381 -0.13 5.16 -24.33
CA TRP A 381 -0.90 5.16 -25.58
C TRP A 381 -0.17 5.95 -26.66
N ASP A 382 -0.27 5.48 -27.90
CA ASP A 382 0.11 6.31 -29.04
C ASP A 382 -0.84 7.49 -29.23
N ILE A 383 -0.32 8.56 -29.83
CA ILE A 383 -1.17 9.67 -30.26
C ILE A 383 -2.13 9.09 -31.29
N PRO A 384 -3.46 9.18 -31.11
CA PRO A 384 -4.40 8.63 -32.06
C PRO A 384 -4.11 9.20 -33.45
N ALA A 385 -3.89 8.32 -34.44
CA ALA A 385 -3.80 8.78 -35.82
C ALA A 385 -5.12 9.46 -36.19
N ASN A 386 -5.06 10.66 -36.77
CA ASN A 386 -6.22 11.54 -37.05
C ASN A 386 -7.38 10.89 -37.84
N ASN A 387 -7.20 9.66 -38.36
CA ASN A 387 -8.17 8.95 -39.19
C ASN A 387 -8.62 7.58 -38.63
N ALA A 388 -8.24 7.20 -37.42
CA ALA A 388 -8.66 5.92 -36.86
C ALA A 388 -10.07 6.03 -36.24
N VAL A 389 -11.04 5.39 -36.89
CA VAL A 389 -12.30 4.99 -36.26
C VAL A 389 -11.96 4.33 -34.92
N ARG A 390 -12.50 4.83 -33.81
CA ARG A 390 -12.24 4.31 -32.45
C ARG A 390 -12.65 2.84 -32.36
N ASN A 391 -11.73 1.91 -32.64
CA ASN A 391 -11.91 0.49 -32.35
C ASN A 391 -11.35 0.20 -30.96
N LEU A 392 -12.15 -0.45 -30.11
CA LEU A 392 -11.83 -0.81 -28.72
C LEU A 392 -10.60 -1.75 -28.58
N THR A 393 -10.07 -2.29 -29.68
CA THR A 393 -9.00 -3.29 -29.69
C THR A 393 -7.59 -2.70 -29.60
N ASP A 394 -7.40 -1.43 -29.94
CA ASP A 394 -6.04 -0.85 -30.07
C ASP A 394 -5.39 -0.59 -28.69
N ALA A 395 -6.19 -0.45 -27.64
CA ALA A 395 -5.73 -0.15 -26.29
C ALA A 395 -5.10 -1.33 -25.52
N SER A 396 -4.86 -2.49 -26.12
CA SER A 396 -4.17 -3.61 -25.41
C SER A 396 -2.81 -3.96 -26.00
N TYR A 397 -2.54 -3.56 -27.25
CA TYR A 397 -1.30 -3.86 -27.94
C TYR A 397 -0.23 -2.76 -27.74
N ASP A 398 -0.61 -1.51 -27.50
CA ASP A 398 0.32 -0.38 -27.40
C ASP A 398 1.21 -0.39 -26.13
N LEU A 399 0.66 -0.83 -24.99
CA LEU A 399 1.41 -0.89 -23.73
C LEU A 399 2.60 -1.84 -23.84
N LEU A 400 2.38 -3.04 -24.37
CA LEU A 400 3.44 -4.04 -24.54
C LEU A 400 4.46 -3.58 -25.60
N ALA A 401 4.00 -2.99 -26.71
CA ALA A 401 4.90 -2.52 -27.77
C ALA A 401 5.86 -1.41 -27.30
N LYS A 402 5.39 -0.43 -26.52
CA LYS A 402 6.25 0.66 -26.02
C LYS A 402 7.12 0.26 -24.85
N VAL A 403 6.58 -0.52 -23.92
CA VAL A 403 7.26 -0.87 -22.66
C VAL A 403 8.27 -2.00 -22.87
N LEU A 404 8.00 -2.96 -23.77
CA LEU A 404 8.85 -4.13 -23.95
C LEU A 404 9.88 -4.02 -25.09
N LYS A 405 9.91 -2.95 -25.89
CA LYS A 405 10.82 -2.75 -27.04
C LYS A 405 11.24 -4.07 -27.71
N VAL A 406 10.29 -4.74 -28.37
CA VAL A 406 10.61 -5.83 -29.31
C VAL A 406 11.09 -5.24 -30.62
#